data_AF-A0A1S1H045-F1
#
_entry.id   AF-A0A1S1H045-F1
#
_cell.length_a   1.000
_cell.length_b   1.000
_cell.length_c   1.000
_cell.angle_alpha   90.00
_cell.angle_beta   90.00
_cell.angle_gamma   90.00
#
_symmetry.space_group_name_H-M   'P 1'
#
loop_
_entity.id
_entity.type
_entity.pdbx_description
1 polymer ?
#
loop_
_entity_poly.entity_id
_entity_poly.type
_entity_poly.pdbx_seq_one_letter_code
_entity_poly.pdbx_strand_id
1 'polypeptide(L)'
;MSNFTDSFLSANTGSFPSEQLPSLRQRLSQLDESQANQVIATANIKNPTTALILSIFLGTLGVDRFYIGHVGLGVAKLLLAWLTFGIWTIIDWFLIINATKKANLAALNNALATMTVSSANEG
;
A
#
# COMPACT_ATOMS: atom_id res chain seq x y z
N MET A 1 1.50 26.06 -7.39
CA MET A 1 0.64 24.89 -7.12
C MET A 1 1.49 23.66 -7.38
N SER A 2 1.65 22.77 -6.40
CA SER A 2 2.62 21.68 -6.41
C SER A 2 2.25 20.63 -7.47
N ASN A 3 2.76 20.77 -8.70
CA ASN A 3 2.60 19.83 -9.81
C ASN A 3 2.87 18.38 -9.40
N PHE A 4 3.82 18.18 -8.47
CA PHE A 4 4.13 16.88 -7.88
C PHE A 4 2.91 16.23 -7.21
N THR A 5 2.19 16.96 -6.36
CA THR A 5 1.06 16.41 -5.60
C THR A 5 -0.01 15.87 -6.53
N ASP A 6 -0.38 16.65 -7.55
CA ASP A 6 -1.41 16.26 -8.50
C ASP A 6 -0.92 15.11 -9.40
N SER A 7 0.35 15.12 -9.83
CA SER A 7 0.97 14.03 -10.61
C SER A 7 1.09 12.72 -9.82
N PHE A 8 1.45 12.79 -8.54
CA PHE A 8 1.60 11.62 -7.69
C PHE A 8 0.25 10.99 -7.37
N LEU A 9 -0.75 11.82 -7.06
CA LEU A 9 -2.11 11.37 -6.81
C LEU A 9 -2.75 10.82 -8.08
N SER A 10 -2.55 11.41 -9.25
CA SER A 10 -3.10 10.86 -10.51
C SER A 10 -2.49 9.50 -10.85
N ALA A 11 -1.21 9.28 -10.55
CA ALA A 11 -0.54 8.01 -10.80
C ALA A 11 -0.92 6.91 -9.80
N ASN A 12 -1.28 7.27 -8.56
CA ASN A 12 -1.46 6.31 -7.45
C ASN A 12 -2.84 6.35 -6.79
N THR A 13 -3.83 7.04 -7.38
CA THR A 13 -5.17 7.24 -6.77
C THR A 13 -5.88 5.93 -6.45
N GLY A 14 -5.69 4.90 -7.29
CA GLY A 14 -6.25 3.55 -7.07
C GLY A 14 -5.58 2.78 -5.93
N SER A 15 -4.39 3.20 -5.50
CA SER A 15 -3.56 2.54 -4.49
C SER A 15 -3.81 3.03 -3.06
N PHE A 16 -4.62 4.09 -2.90
CA PHE A 16 -4.99 4.66 -1.60
C PHE A 16 -6.51 4.55 -1.35
N PRO A 17 -6.96 4.55 -0.08
CA PRO A 17 -8.37 4.72 0.27
C PRO A 17 -8.85 6.13 -0.06
N SER A 18 -10.03 6.24 -0.68
CA SER A 18 -10.65 7.50 -1.08
C SER A 18 -10.86 8.47 0.08
N GLU A 19 -11.15 7.95 1.28
CA GLU A 19 -11.32 8.73 2.51
C GLU A 19 -10.07 9.50 2.93
N GLN A 20 -8.86 9.00 2.59
CA GLN A 20 -7.59 9.59 2.99
C GLN A 20 -6.96 10.44 1.89
N LEU A 21 -7.58 10.55 0.72
CA LEU A 21 -7.07 11.38 -0.38
C LEU A 21 -6.96 12.86 0.00
N PRO A 22 -7.95 13.49 0.69
CA PRO A 22 -7.84 14.89 1.07
C PRO A 22 -6.66 15.15 2.04
N SER A 23 -6.45 14.25 2.99
CA SER A 23 -5.37 14.37 3.98
C SER A 23 -4.00 14.08 3.36
N LEU A 24 -3.90 13.09 2.47
CA LEU A 24 -2.69 12.82 1.68
C LEU A 24 -2.33 14.03 0.81
N ARG A 25 -3.31 14.65 0.14
CA ARG A 25 -3.08 15.84 -0.66
C ARG A 25 -2.45 16.96 0.15
N GLN A 26 -3.00 17.23 1.34
CA GLN A 26 -2.47 18.27 2.23
C GLN A 26 -1.04 17.95 2.66
N ARG A 27 -0.74 16.70 3.04
CA ARG A 27 0.61 16.29 3.43
C ARG A 27 1.61 16.36 2.28
N LEU A 28 1.23 15.87 1.09
CA LEU A 28 2.05 15.90 -0.11
C LEU A 28 2.28 17.33 -0.64
N SER A 29 1.32 18.24 -0.41
CA SER A 29 1.47 19.66 -0.77
C SER A 29 2.43 20.43 0.15
N GLN A 30 2.73 19.87 1.32
CA GLN A 30 3.67 20.43 2.29
C GLN A 30 5.11 19.94 2.07
N LEU A 31 5.33 18.98 1.16
CA LEU A 31 6.66 18.45 0.87
C LEU A 31 7.40 19.33 -0.13
N ASP A 32 8.68 19.56 0.13
CA ASP A 32 9.61 20.11 -0.85
C ASP A 32 10.00 19.06 -1.91
N GLU A 33 10.52 19.52 -3.03
CA GLU A 33 10.86 18.68 -4.21
C GLU A 33 11.87 17.56 -3.88
N SER A 34 12.81 17.82 -2.95
CA SER A 34 13.75 16.82 -2.41
C SER A 34 13.05 15.75 -1.58
N GLN A 35 12.13 16.15 -0.69
CA GLN A 35 11.37 15.23 0.15
C GLN A 35 10.40 14.40 -0.69
N ALA A 36 9.77 15.00 -1.71
CA ALA A 36 8.91 14.32 -2.67
C ALA A 36 9.62 13.14 -3.35
N ASN A 37 10.84 13.34 -3.86
CA ASN A 37 11.62 12.27 -4.49
C ASN A 37 11.99 11.16 -3.50
N GLN A 38 12.26 11.49 -2.23
CA GLN A 38 12.53 10.50 -1.20
C GLN A 38 11.26 9.71 -0.81
N VAL A 39 10.09 10.34 -0.72
CA VAL A 39 8.81 9.63 -0.46
C VAL A 39 8.54 8.60 -1.54
N ILE A 40 8.74 8.95 -2.81
CA ILE A 40 8.54 8.01 -3.93
C ILE A 40 9.46 6.80 -3.79
N ALA A 41 10.73 7.03 -3.43
CA ALA A 41 11.71 5.97 -3.27
C ALA A 41 11.42 5.05 -2.07
N THR A 42 11.01 5.62 -0.93
CA THR A 42 10.80 4.85 0.31
C THR A 42 9.41 4.21 0.41
N ALA A 43 8.35 4.89 -0.05
CA ALA A 43 6.99 4.43 0.16
C ALA A 43 6.62 3.20 -0.69
N ASN A 44 7.37 2.91 -1.78
CA ASN A 44 7.19 1.77 -2.69
C ASN A 44 5.72 1.36 -2.86
N ILE A 45 4.92 2.28 -3.40
CA ILE A 45 3.46 2.13 -3.49
C ILE A 45 3.12 0.94 -4.38
N LYS A 46 2.40 -0.04 -3.83
CA LYS A 46 2.03 -1.28 -4.54
C LYS A 46 0.67 -1.13 -5.19
N ASN A 47 0.51 -1.66 -6.40
CA ASN A 47 -0.77 -1.62 -7.09
C ASN A 47 -1.73 -2.70 -6.55
N PRO A 48 -2.92 -2.33 -6.02
CA PRO A 48 -3.89 -3.30 -5.52
C PRO A 48 -4.43 -4.21 -6.62
N THR A 49 -4.52 -3.73 -7.86
CA THR A 49 -4.89 -4.57 -9.01
C THR A 49 -3.85 -5.66 -9.27
N THR A 50 -2.56 -5.34 -9.15
CA THR A 50 -1.48 -6.33 -9.29
C THR A 50 -1.54 -7.35 -8.15
N ALA A 51 -1.79 -6.91 -6.91
CA ALA A 51 -2.00 -7.82 -5.78
C ALA A 51 -3.22 -8.74 -5.99
N LEU A 52 -4.30 -8.23 -6.58
CA LEU A 52 -5.49 -9.01 -6.92
C LEU A 52 -5.22 -10.03 -8.03
N ILE A 53 -4.51 -9.65 -9.09
CA ILE A 53 -4.08 -10.58 -10.15
C ILE A 53 -3.22 -11.70 -9.55
N LEU A 54 -2.26 -11.36 -8.69
CA LEU A 54 -1.46 -12.35 -7.97
C LEU A 54 -2.33 -13.25 -7.06
N SER A 55 -3.38 -12.71 -6.46
CA SER A 55 -4.34 -13.48 -5.65
C SER A 55 -5.22 -14.42 -6.50
N ILE A 56 -5.52 -14.06 -7.74
CA ILE A 56 -6.29 -14.93 -8.65
C ILE A 56 -5.44 -16.10 -9.16
N PHE A 57 -4.21 -15.83 -9.59
CA PHE A 57 -3.34 -16.87 -10.17
C PHE A 57 -2.59 -17.69 -9.11
N LEU A 58 -2.17 -17.07 -7.99
CA LEU A 58 -1.34 -17.68 -6.94
C LEU A 58 -1.95 -17.57 -5.52
N GLY A 59 -3.21 -17.14 -5.37
CA GLY A 59 -3.82 -16.93 -4.04
C GLY A 59 -4.16 -18.18 -3.26
N THR A 60 -4.22 -19.35 -3.91
CA THR A 60 -4.25 -20.65 -3.21
C THR A 60 -2.96 -20.93 -2.44
N LEU A 61 -1.84 -20.34 -2.88
CA LEU A 61 -0.53 -20.40 -2.22
C LEU A 61 -0.29 -19.22 -1.25
N GLY A 62 -1.22 -18.25 -1.17
CA GLY A 62 -1.11 -17.07 -0.30
C GLY A 62 -0.03 -16.05 -0.72
N VAL A 63 0.52 -16.17 -1.94
CA VAL A 63 1.63 -15.33 -2.45
C VAL A 63 1.25 -13.85 -2.53
N ASP A 64 -0.02 -13.55 -2.72
CA ASP A 64 -0.58 -12.20 -2.66
C ASP A 64 -0.37 -11.53 -1.30
N ARG A 65 -0.50 -12.28 -0.19
CA ARG A 65 -0.25 -11.76 1.16
C ARG A 65 1.23 -11.62 1.49
N PHE A 66 2.07 -12.51 0.97
CA PHE A 66 3.53 -12.34 1.03
C PHE A 66 3.96 -11.08 0.27
N TYR A 67 3.35 -10.80 -0.89
CA TYR A 67 3.64 -9.60 -1.67
C TYR A 67 3.35 -8.30 -0.91
N ILE A 68 2.29 -8.23 -0.12
CA ILE A 68 1.96 -7.05 0.69
C ILE A 68 2.59 -7.05 2.09
N GLY A 69 3.48 -8.00 2.41
CA GLY A 69 4.17 -8.08 3.70
C GLY A 69 3.36 -8.70 4.85
N HIS A 70 2.16 -9.20 4.58
CA HIS A 70 1.30 -9.86 5.57
C HIS A 70 1.52 -11.38 5.60
N VAL A 71 2.75 -11.79 5.91
CA VAL A 71 3.21 -13.20 5.92
C VAL A 71 2.34 -14.10 6.81
N GLY A 72 2.04 -13.67 8.05
CA GLY A 72 1.26 -14.47 9.00
C GLY A 72 -0.17 -14.78 8.52
N LEU A 73 -0.81 -13.85 7.82
CA LEU A 73 -2.13 -14.09 7.22
C LEU A 73 -2.04 -14.93 5.95
N GLY A 74 -0.92 -14.89 5.21
CA GLY A 74 -0.67 -15.80 4.08
C GLY A 74 -0.60 -17.26 4.54
N VAL A 75 0.11 -17.51 5.65
CA VAL A 75 0.20 -18.86 6.25
C VAL A 75 -1.14 -19.32 6.83
N ALA A 76 -1.89 -18.44 7.51
CA ALA A 76 -3.24 -18.78 7.97
C ALA A 76 -4.17 -19.13 6.80
N LYS A 77 -4.03 -18.43 5.67
CA LYS A 77 -4.82 -18.70 4.46
C LYS A 77 -4.44 -20.04 3.82
N LEU A 78 -3.16 -20.46 3.85
CA LEU A 78 -2.75 -21.80 3.41
C LEU A 78 -3.39 -22.93 4.23
N LEU A 79 -3.46 -22.76 5.56
CA LEU A 79 -4.07 -23.76 6.46
C LEU A 79 -5.60 -23.79 6.33
N LEU A 80 -6.25 -22.63 6.18
CA LEU A 80 -7.70 -22.50 6.08
C LEU A 80 -8.23 -22.76 4.66
N ALA A 81 -7.46 -22.48 3.61
CA ALA A 81 -7.88 -22.71 2.22
C ALA A 81 -8.02 -24.20 1.91
N TRP A 82 -7.16 -25.05 2.51
CA TRP A 82 -7.30 -26.50 2.43
C TRP A 82 -8.59 -27.02 3.10
N LEU A 83 -9.06 -26.32 4.13
CA LEU A 83 -10.26 -26.70 4.90
C LEU A 83 -11.58 -26.21 4.27
N THR A 84 -11.53 -25.11 3.49
CA THR A 84 -12.73 -24.39 3.02
C THR A 84 -13.07 -24.61 1.54
N PHE A 85 -12.40 -25.56 0.87
CA PHE A 85 -12.68 -25.99 -0.51
C PHE A 85 -12.85 -24.82 -1.51
N GLY A 86 -12.07 -23.75 -1.34
CA GLY A 86 -12.05 -22.61 -2.27
C GLY A 86 -13.11 -21.52 -2.05
N ILE A 87 -14.02 -21.62 -1.08
CA ILE A 87 -14.96 -20.51 -0.79
C ILE A 87 -14.22 -19.30 -0.15
N TRP A 88 -13.22 -19.57 0.69
CA TRP A 88 -12.46 -18.53 1.40
C TRP A 88 -11.65 -17.62 0.47
N THR A 89 -11.26 -18.11 -0.73
CA THR A 89 -10.46 -17.32 -1.68
C THR A 89 -11.26 -16.15 -2.26
N ILE A 90 -12.57 -16.32 -2.49
CA ILE A 90 -13.46 -15.28 -3.00
C ILE A 90 -13.56 -14.11 -2.01
N ILE A 91 -13.73 -14.42 -0.72
CA ILE A 91 -13.79 -13.40 0.35
C ILE A 91 -12.43 -12.69 0.44
N ASP A 92 -11.33 -13.44 0.33
CA ASP A 92 -10.01 -12.84 0.41
C ASP A 92 -9.68 -11.92 -0.78
N TRP A 93 -10.24 -12.15 -1.98
CA TRP A 93 -10.11 -11.22 -3.11
C TRP A 93 -10.67 -9.81 -2.81
N PHE A 94 -11.77 -9.72 -2.06
CA PHE A 94 -12.28 -8.42 -1.62
C PHE A 94 -11.42 -7.83 -0.49
N LEU A 95 -10.88 -8.69 0.38
CA LEU A 95 -10.08 -8.29 1.53
C LEU A 95 -8.67 -7.80 1.15
N ILE A 96 -8.05 -8.38 0.12
CA ILE A 96 -6.68 -8.06 -0.31
C ILE A 96 -6.56 -6.65 -0.90
N ILE A 97 -7.59 -6.15 -1.58
CA ILE A 97 -7.61 -4.79 -2.12
C ILE A 97 -7.51 -3.78 -0.96
N ASN A 98 -8.37 -3.94 0.04
CA ASN A 98 -8.38 -3.06 1.21
C ASN A 98 -7.11 -3.19 2.05
N ALA A 99 -6.60 -4.41 2.21
CA ALA A 99 -5.33 -4.65 2.89
C ALA A 99 -4.16 -3.96 2.17
N THR A 100 -4.09 -4.05 0.84
CA THR A 100 -3.04 -3.41 0.02
C THR A 100 -3.11 -1.89 0.16
N LYS A 101 -4.30 -1.30 0.05
CA LYS A 101 -4.49 0.15 0.23
C LYS A 101 -4.06 0.62 1.62
N LYS A 102 -4.38 -0.15 2.66
CA LYS A 102 -3.96 0.14 4.05
C LYS A 102 -2.44 0.01 4.23
N ALA A 103 -1.82 -1.00 3.62
CA ALA A 103 -0.37 -1.20 3.67
C ALA A 103 0.38 -0.05 2.96
N ASN A 104 -0.09 0.37 1.79
CA ASN A 104 0.47 1.52 1.05
C ASN A 104 0.41 2.81 1.87
N LEU A 105 -0.70 3.07 2.55
CA LEU A 105 -0.82 4.21 3.45
C LEU A 105 0.15 4.13 4.63
N ALA A 106 0.29 2.96 5.24
CA ALA A 106 1.23 2.77 6.34
C ALA A 106 2.67 3.02 5.87
N ALA A 107 3.05 2.50 4.70
CA ALA A 107 4.36 2.74 4.09
C ALA A 107 4.59 4.23 3.82
N LEU A 108 3.60 4.94 3.28
CA LEU A 108 3.69 6.36 3.01
C LEU A 108 3.78 7.18 4.31
N ASN A 109 2.99 6.84 5.34
CA ASN A 109 3.08 7.48 6.65
C ASN A 109 4.44 7.27 7.31
N ASN A 110 5.02 6.06 7.19
CA ASN A 110 6.36 5.78 7.69
C ASN A 110 7.41 6.59 6.93
N ALA A 111 7.33 6.66 5.59
CA ALA A 111 8.23 7.46 4.78
C ALA A 111 8.18 8.95 5.17
N LEU A 112 6.98 9.51 5.35
CA LEU A 112 6.79 10.89 5.82
C LEU A 112 7.37 11.09 7.23
N ALA A 113 7.14 10.15 8.16
CA ALA A 113 7.66 10.23 9.52
C ALA A 113 9.19 10.23 9.52
N THR A 114 9.85 9.36 8.76
CA THR A 114 11.31 9.32 8.67
C THR A 114 11.89 10.64 8.16
N MET A 115 11.19 11.36 7.28
CA MET A 115 11.64 12.67 6.76
C MET A 115 11.50 13.80 7.78
N THR A 116 10.44 13.80 8.60
CA THR A 116 10.32 14.77 9.70
C THR A 116 11.43 14.60 10.73
N VAL A 117 11.92 13.37 10.92
CA VAL A 117 13.03 13.07 11.84
C VAL A 117 14.38 13.42 11.23
N SER A 118 14.57 13.20 9.92
CA SER A 118 15.82 13.56 9.23
C SER A 118 16.07 15.07 9.22
N SER A 119 15.05 15.91 9.06
CA SER A 119 15.24 17.37 9.12
C SER A 119 15.46 17.91 10.54
N ALA A 120 15.13 17.13 11.58
CA ALA A 120 15.31 17.52 12.98
C ALA A 120 16.70 17.16 13.53
N ASN A 121 17.44 16.28 12.85
CA ASN A 121 18.76 15.80 13.29
C ASN A 121 19.93 16.45 12.53
N GLU A 122 19.66 17.37 11.61
CA GLU A 122 20.67 18.17 10.88
C GLU A 122 20.80 19.62 11.41
N GLY A 123 20.28 19.90 12.61
CA GLY A 123 20.35 21.20 13.29
C GLY A 123 21.34 21.23 14.46
#